data_AF-A0A949CMI5-F1
#
_entry.id   AF-A0A949CMI5-F1
#
_cell.length_a   1.000
_cell.length_b   1.000
_cell.length_c   1.000
_cell.angle_alpha   90.00
_cell.angle_beta   90.00
_cell.angle_gamma   90.00
#
_symmetry.space_group_name_H-M   'P 1'
#
loop_
_entity.id
_entity.type
_entity.pdbx_description
1 polymer ?
#
loop_
_entity_poly.entity_id
_entity_poly.type
_entity_poly.pdbx_seq_one_letter_code
_entity_poly.pdbx_strand_id
1 'polypeptide(L)'
;QRAIREFATRAYRRPLLTHEEADLFSVFTRSQQEGRSFTESLKDVFQVTLTAPQFLFLIEHSETPEAEPIGDYELASKLSYFLWNGPPDETLLRSAADGLLQSELNEQIDRLIADEKLKRFTSEFVSQWLALDTFQVLEPDAKQFPELNRDVRPHLEKEPIHFVHHLLKENLPIRDLIVSDFVLANEVVATYYELDNKPDSGLEYVPIVHRRPELGGILSQAAIMSGLSDGRESNPIKRGAWMARRVIAEPPDDPPPNIPALKEETAGLSLRERLFQHRDQRGCAQCHGKIDPWGIPFEGFDAGGRLKEGNIDAGSRLPDGTVVDDFYGLRRYLIDKRLDQVAFSFLKHLTTYAVGRDLTYNEMDYLRTRSKELEANEYRLQDMIRFVVLSPMFLEK
;
A
#
# COMPACT_ATOMS: atom_id res chain seq x y z
N GLN A 1 -12.32 -4.89 39.38
CA GLN A 1 -11.65 -6.13 38.93
C GLN A 1 -12.09 -6.51 37.51
N ARG A 2 -13.35 -6.93 37.28
CA ARG A 2 -13.84 -7.28 35.93
C ARG A 2 -13.50 -6.25 34.84
N ALA A 3 -13.81 -4.97 35.06
CA ALA A 3 -13.52 -3.91 34.11
C ALA A 3 -12.01 -3.74 33.80
N ILE A 4 -11.14 -3.93 34.80
CA ILE A 4 -9.68 -3.85 34.62
C ILE A 4 -9.22 -5.02 33.75
N ARG A 5 -9.66 -6.24 34.09
CA ARG A 5 -9.28 -7.45 33.37
C ARG A 5 -9.75 -7.41 31.92
N GLU A 6 -11.02 -7.09 31.67
CA GLU A 6 -11.56 -7.01 30.30
C GLU A 6 -10.84 -5.94 29.46
N PHE A 7 -10.56 -4.77 30.03
CA PHE A 7 -9.85 -3.71 29.32
C PHE A 7 -8.42 -4.12 29.00
N ALA A 8 -7.67 -4.59 30.00
CA ALA A 8 -6.25 -4.88 29.82
C ALA A 8 -6.01 -6.16 29.00
N THR A 9 -6.88 -7.17 29.07
CA THR A 9 -6.84 -8.32 28.15
C THR A 9 -7.02 -7.90 26.70
N ARG A 10 -7.92 -6.94 26.42
CA ARG A 10 -8.07 -6.40 25.06
C ARG A 10 -6.89 -5.53 24.63
N ALA A 11 -6.34 -4.74 25.56
CA ALA A 11 -5.20 -3.87 25.28
C ALA A 11 -3.92 -4.66 25.03
N TYR A 12 -3.66 -5.71 25.83
CA TYR A 12 -2.48 -6.57 25.71
C TYR A 12 -2.70 -7.74 24.75
N ARG A 13 -3.95 -7.95 24.30
CA ARG A 13 -4.34 -8.91 23.26
C ARG A 13 -4.08 -10.38 23.65
N ARG A 14 -4.04 -10.63 24.96
CA ARG A 14 -3.92 -11.93 25.61
C ARG A 14 -4.43 -11.85 27.05
N PRO A 15 -4.69 -12.98 27.72
CA PRO A 15 -4.91 -13.00 29.16
C PRO A 15 -3.78 -12.30 29.92
N LEU A 16 -4.14 -11.61 31.01
CA LEU A 16 -3.16 -11.02 31.90
C LEU A 16 -2.38 -12.10 32.62
N LEU A 17 -1.08 -11.89 32.79
CA LEU A 17 -0.29 -12.67 33.74
C LEU A 17 -0.70 -12.28 35.16
N THR A 18 -0.53 -13.22 36.11
CA THR A 18 -0.93 -13.01 37.51
C THR A 18 -0.31 -11.75 38.12
N HIS A 19 0.95 -11.45 37.80
CA HIS A 19 1.63 -10.25 38.29
C HIS A 19 1.11 -8.97 37.61
N GLU A 20 0.86 -9.00 36.30
CA GLU A 20 0.29 -7.85 35.57
C GLU A 20 -1.10 -7.47 36.14
N GLU A 21 -1.94 -8.46 36.44
CA GLU A 21 -3.24 -8.20 37.07
C GLU A 21 -3.10 -7.61 38.48
N ALA A 22 -2.18 -8.14 39.29
CA ALA A 22 -1.91 -7.64 40.63
C ALA A 22 -1.41 -6.19 40.60
N ASP A 23 -0.50 -5.86 39.69
CA ASP A 23 0.07 -4.53 39.52
C ASP A 23 -1.00 -3.52 39.12
N LEU A 24 -1.84 -3.83 38.13
CA LEU A 24 -2.94 -2.96 37.71
C LEU A 24 -3.98 -2.75 38.83
N PHE A 25 -4.26 -3.80 39.61
CA PHE A 25 -5.16 -3.67 40.76
C PHE A 25 -4.54 -2.84 41.90
N SER A 26 -3.22 -2.88 42.05
CA SER A 26 -2.51 -2.05 43.03
C SER A 26 -2.60 -0.55 42.69
N VAL A 27 -2.53 -0.20 41.39
CA VAL A 27 -2.74 1.18 40.90
C VAL A 27 -4.13 1.68 41.28
N PHE A 28 -5.16 0.86 41.01
CA PHE A 28 -6.54 1.18 41.38
C PHE A 28 -6.68 1.40 42.90
N THR A 29 -6.13 0.49 43.69
CA THR A 29 -6.24 0.51 45.16
C THR A 29 -5.56 1.74 45.74
N ARG A 30 -4.36 2.10 45.24
CA ARG A 30 -3.63 3.29 45.66
C ARG A 30 -4.40 4.57 45.33
N SER A 31 -4.93 4.66 44.12
CA SER A 31 -5.75 5.80 43.67
C SER A 31 -7.00 5.98 44.57
N GLN A 32 -7.66 4.89 44.95
CA GLN A 32 -8.77 4.93 45.92
C GLN A 32 -8.33 5.40 47.32
N GLN A 33 -7.17 4.95 47.80
CA GLN A 33 -6.61 5.38 49.10
C GLN A 33 -6.25 6.87 49.13
N GLU A 34 -5.91 7.44 47.98
CA GLU A 34 -5.69 8.89 47.79
C GLU A 34 -6.99 9.70 47.70
N GLY A 35 -8.15 9.05 47.87
CA GLY A 35 -9.46 9.70 47.91
C GLY A 35 -10.09 9.96 46.54
N ARG A 36 -9.54 9.40 45.46
CA ARG A 36 -10.10 9.54 44.11
C ARG A 36 -11.38 8.72 43.96
N SER A 37 -12.28 9.18 43.10
CA SER A 37 -13.51 8.44 42.76
C SER A 37 -13.20 7.15 42.01
N PHE A 38 -14.16 6.22 42.02
CA PHE A 38 -14.04 4.94 41.30
C PHE A 38 -13.65 5.13 39.82
N THR A 39 -14.29 6.10 39.15
CA THR A 39 -14.04 6.40 37.74
C THR A 39 -12.64 6.98 37.52
N GLU A 40 -12.17 7.87 38.40
CA GLU A 40 -10.81 8.41 38.32
C GLU A 40 -9.76 7.32 38.56
N SER A 41 -9.98 6.42 39.51
CA SER A 41 -9.09 5.28 39.73
C SER A 41 -9.05 4.31 38.55
N LEU A 42 -10.16 4.11 37.84
CA LEU A 42 -10.14 3.36 36.58
C LEU A 42 -9.34 4.09 35.49
N LYS A 43 -9.45 5.42 35.38
CA LYS A 43 -8.66 6.20 34.42
C LYS A 43 -7.17 6.04 34.67
N ASP A 44 -6.73 6.04 35.93
CA ASP A 44 -5.32 5.81 36.29
C ASP A 44 -4.84 4.45 35.80
N VAL A 45 -5.64 3.39 36.02
CA VAL A 45 -5.32 2.03 35.54
C VAL A 45 -5.26 1.98 34.02
N PHE A 46 -6.22 2.60 33.33
CA PHE A 46 -6.24 2.63 31.86
C PHE A 46 -5.05 3.40 31.31
N GLN A 47 -4.65 4.50 31.94
CA GLN A 47 -3.45 5.25 31.57
C GLN A 47 -2.21 4.37 31.68
N VAL A 48 -2.02 3.66 32.80
CA VAL A 48 -0.91 2.71 32.97
C VAL A 48 -0.94 1.59 31.93
N THR A 49 -2.13 1.06 31.64
CA THR A 49 -2.30 0.01 30.63
C THR A 49 -1.90 0.51 29.23
N LEU A 50 -2.34 1.71 28.85
CA LEU A 50 -2.11 2.31 27.54
C LEU A 50 -0.69 2.87 27.35
N THR A 51 0.13 2.91 28.40
CA THR A 51 1.55 3.28 28.32
C THR A 51 2.48 2.09 28.55
N ALA A 52 1.94 0.89 28.76
CA ALA A 52 2.73 -0.31 28.98
C ALA A 52 3.32 -0.86 27.66
N PRO A 53 4.51 -1.48 27.69
CA PRO A 53 5.11 -2.13 26.52
C PRO A 53 4.16 -3.12 25.84
N GLN A 54 3.40 -3.89 26.62
CA GLN A 54 2.44 -4.87 26.15
C GLN A 54 1.30 -4.27 25.34
N PHE A 55 1.03 -2.97 25.48
CA PHE A 55 0.06 -2.24 24.65
C PHE A 55 0.75 -1.58 23.44
N LEU A 56 1.90 -0.94 23.66
CA LEU A 56 2.61 -0.16 22.65
C LEU A 56 3.24 -1.02 21.54
N PHE A 57 3.62 -2.25 21.85
CA PHE A 57 4.27 -3.17 20.90
C PHE A 57 3.44 -4.44 20.68
N LEU A 58 3.59 -5.01 19.49
CA LEU A 58 3.26 -6.42 19.24
C LEU A 58 4.49 -7.23 19.64
N ILE A 59 4.43 -7.84 20.82
CA ILE A 59 5.55 -8.58 21.38
C ILE A 59 5.41 -10.04 20.96
N GLU A 60 6.42 -10.55 20.25
CA GLU A 60 6.63 -11.97 19.98
C GLU A 60 7.73 -12.45 20.94
N HIS A 61 7.42 -13.44 21.78
CA HIS A 61 8.34 -13.97 22.79
C HIS A 61 9.07 -15.19 22.24
N SER A 62 10.36 -15.04 21.91
CA SER A 62 11.18 -16.18 21.48
C SER A 62 11.95 -16.81 22.65
N GLU A 63 11.94 -18.13 22.76
CA GLU A 63 12.73 -18.87 23.76
C GLU A 63 14.20 -19.02 23.34
N THR A 64 14.45 -19.05 22.03
CA THR A 64 15.78 -19.21 21.44
C THR A 64 16.02 -18.22 20.29
N PRO A 65 17.27 -18.07 19.82
CA PRO A 65 17.56 -17.32 18.59
C PRO A 65 17.20 -18.06 17.29
N GLU A 66 16.81 -19.33 17.36
CA GLU A 66 16.37 -20.10 16.19
C GLU A 66 14.89 -19.81 15.90
N ALA A 67 14.52 -19.90 14.63
CA ALA A 67 13.14 -19.71 14.21
C ALA A 67 12.22 -20.76 14.86
N GLU A 68 11.12 -20.30 15.46
CA GLU A 68 10.13 -21.17 16.07
C GLU A 68 8.70 -20.73 15.73
N PRO A 69 7.71 -21.65 15.81
CA PRO A 69 6.32 -21.29 15.54
C PRO A 69 5.80 -20.17 16.45
N ILE A 70 5.08 -19.23 15.85
CA ILE A 70 4.41 -18.16 16.57
C ILE A 70 3.29 -18.72 17.46
N GLY A 71 3.13 -18.17 18.67
CA GLY A 71 2.06 -18.58 19.59
C GLY A 71 0.69 -18.09 19.14
N ASP A 72 -0.39 -18.74 19.57
CA ASP A 72 -1.73 -18.42 19.05
C ASP A 72 -2.21 -16.99 19.35
N TYR A 73 -1.91 -16.43 20.54
CA TYR A 73 -2.26 -15.04 20.84
C TYR A 73 -1.43 -14.02 20.04
N GLU A 74 -0.17 -14.37 19.77
CA GLU A 74 0.73 -13.57 18.94
C GLU A 74 0.24 -13.61 17.48
N LEU A 75 -0.13 -14.78 16.96
CA LEU A 75 -0.72 -14.97 15.65
C LEU A 75 -2.05 -14.21 15.50
N ALA A 76 -2.94 -14.31 16.49
CA ALA A 76 -4.19 -13.55 16.52
C ALA A 76 -3.94 -12.04 16.38
N SER A 77 -2.94 -11.54 17.12
CA SER A 77 -2.56 -10.14 17.08
C SER A 77 -1.92 -9.75 15.74
N LYS A 78 -0.97 -10.54 15.24
CA LYS A 78 -0.29 -10.31 13.96
C LYS A 78 -1.29 -10.30 12.80
N LEU A 79 -2.21 -11.26 12.78
CA LEU A 79 -3.26 -11.38 11.78
C LEU A 79 -4.25 -10.20 11.83
N SER A 80 -4.69 -9.79 13.02
CA SER A 80 -5.62 -8.66 13.14
C SER A 80 -4.97 -7.32 12.80
N TYR A 81 -3.70 -7.11 13.16
CA TYR A 81 -2.99 -5.89 12.80
C TYR A 81 -2.68 -5.84 11.32
N PHE A 82 -2.32 -6.97 10.70
CA PHE A 82 -2.14 -7.04 9.26
C PHE A 82 -3.43 -6.69 8.51
N LEU A 83 -4.54 -7.35 8.81
CA LEU A 83 -5.77 -7.23 8.01
C LEU A 83 -6.72 -6.11 8.46
N TRP A 84 -6.65 -5.66 9.72
CA TRP A 84 -7.56 -4.64 10.27
C TRP A 84 -6.87 -3.42 10.89
N ASN A 85 -5.53 -3.36 10.94
CA ASN A 85 -4.79 -2.31 11.65
C ASN A 85 -5.37 -2.04 13.05
N GLY A 86 -5.67 -3.11 13.78
CA GLY A 86 -6.31 -3.01 15.08
C GLY A 86 -6.27 -4.32 15.87
N PRO A 87 -6.69 -4.28 17.14
CA PRO A 87 -6.64 -5.44 18.01
C PRO A 87 -7.56 -6.57 17.52
N PRO A 88 -7.20 -7.83 17.82
CA PRO A 88 -8.03 -8.98 17.52
C PRO A 88 -9.38 -8.84 18.22
N ASP A 89 -10.42 -9.36 17.56
CA ASP A 89 -11.74 -9.45 18.17
C ASP A 89 -11.84 -10.64 19.11
N GLU A 90 -12.97 -10.76 19.80
CA GLU A 90 -13.22 -11.85 20.74
C GLU A 90 -13.16 -13.22 20.06
N THR A 91 -13.56 -13.32 18.79
CA THR A 91 -13.50 -14.55 18.01
C THR A 91 -12.05 -15.03 17.82
N LEU A 92 -11.14 -14.14 17.38
CA LEU A 92 -9.71 -14.48 17.28
C LEU A 92 -9.11 -14.83 18.64
N LEU A 93 -9.40 -14.04 19.67
CA LEU A 93 -8.87 -14.28 21.01
C LEU A 93 -9.37 -15.61 21.61
N ARG A 94 -10.61 -16.00 21.31
CA ARG A 94 -11.17 -17.28 21.76
C ARG A 94 -10.55 -18.46 21.01
N SER A 95 -10.46 -18.38 19.69
CA SER A 95 -9.79 -19.41 18.87
C SER A 95 -8.32 -19.60 19.32
N ALA A 96 -7.64 -18.50 19.67
CA ALA A 96 -6.31 -18.55 20.27
C ALA A 96 -6.28 -19.16 21.68
N ALA A 97 -7.27 -18.83 22.53
CA ALA A 97 -7.38 -19.40 23.86
C ALA A 97 -7.62 -20.91 23.86
N ASP A 98 -8.36 -21.39 22.87
CA ASP A 98 -8.73 -22.81 22.71
C ASP A 98 -7.63 -23.61 21.96
N GLY A 99 -6.57 -22.96 21.49
CA GLY A 99 -5.48 -23.60 20.74
C GLY A 99 -5.89 -24.05 19.33
N LEU A 100 -6.93 -23.42 18.76
CA LEU A 100 -7.54 -23.80 17.48
C LEU A 100 -7.11 -22.90 16.32
N LEU A 101 -6.55 -21.72 16.61
CA LEU A 101 -6.34 -20.68 15.61
C LEU A 101 -5.51 -21.13 14.41
N GLN A 102 -4.43 -21.88 14.62
CA GLN A 102 -3.62 -22.40 13.52
C GLN A 102 -4.42 -23.34 12.60
N SER A 103 -5.30 -24.16 13.16
CA SER A 103 -6.14 -25.09 12.38
C SER A 103 -7.30 -24.41 11.67
N GLU A 104 -7.78 -23.28 12.20
CA GLU A 104 -8.87 -22.46 11.65
C GLU A 104 -8.36 -21.26 10.83
N LEU A 105 -7.07 -21.22 10.49
CA LEU A 105 -6.41 -20.02 9.99
C LEU A 105 -7.02 -19.55 8.66
N ASN A 106 -7.38 -20.45 7.76
CA ASN A 106 -8.02 -20.11 6.49
C ASN A 106 -9.39 -19.46 6.70
N GLU A 107 -10.21 -20.05 7.58
CA GLU A 107 -11.53 -19.53 7.92
C GLU A 107 -11.43 -18.15 8.58
N GLN A 108 -10.41 -17.92 9.42
CA GLN A 108 -10.16 -16.61 10.00
C GLN A 108 -9.70 -15.60 8.95
N ILE A 109 -8.81 -15.95 8.02
CA ILE A 109 -8.41 -15.06 6.93
C ILE A 109 -9.63 -14.61 6.13
N ASP A 110 -10.49 -15.54 5.72
CA ASP A 110 -11.70 -15.26 4.94
C ASP A 110 -12.64 -14.31 5.69
N ARG A 111 -12.85 -14.57 6.98
CA ARG A 111 -13.69 -13.74 7.84
C ARG A 111 -13.14 -12.32 7.99
N LEU A 112 -11.84 -12.18 8.20
CA LEU A 112 -11.20 -10.88 8.37
C LEU A 112 -11.22 -10.07 7.06
N ILE A 113 -11.03 -10.73 5.92
CA ILE A 113 -11.18 -10.13 4.58
C ILE A 113 -12.63 -9.71 4.35
N ALA A 114 -13.63 -10.49 4.78
CA ALA A 114 -15.04 -10.16 4.59
C ALA A 114 -15.52 -8.96 5.44
N ASP A 115 -14.86 -8.65 6.55
CA ASP A 115 -15.24 -7.58 7.48
C ASP A 115 -14.98 -6.16 6.91
N GLU A 116 -15.75 -5.18 7.36
CA GLU A 116 -15.61 -3.76 7.00
C GLU A 116 -14.29 -3.15 7.51
N LYS A 117 -13.73 -3.67 8.60
CA LYS A 117 -12.44 -3.22 9.15
C LYS A 117 -11.28 -3.43 8.19
N LEU A 118 -11.41 -4.30 7.17
CA LEU A 118 -10.41 -4.46 6.11
C LEU A 118 -10.08 -3.12 5.43
N LYS A 119 -11.04 -2.18 5.38
CA LYS A 119 -10.82 -0.82 4.84
C LYS A 119 -9.65 -0.09 5.51
N ARG A 120 -9.37 -0.38 6.79
CA ARG A 120 -8.25 0.21 7.53
C ARG A 120 -6.91 -0.27 6.98
N PHE A 121 -6.78 -1.57 6.73
CA PHE A 121 -5.61 -2.16 6.08
C PHE A 121 -5.41 -1.55 4.69
N THR A 122 -6.44 -1.59 3.84
CA THR A 122 -6.30 -1.10 2.46
C THR A 122 -5.99 0.39 2.40
N SER A 123 -6.54 1.19 3.31
CA SER A 123 -6.21 2.63 3.42
C SER A 123 -4.73 2.86 3.69
N GLU A 124 -4.17 2.23 4.72
CA GLU A 124 -2.77 2.44 5.11
C GLU A 124 -1.79 1.79 4.12
N PHE A 125 -2.03 0.52 3.77
CA PHE A 125 -1.15 -0.24 2.88
C PHE A 125 -1.03 0.43 1.51
N VAL A 126 -2.15 0.78 0.87
CA VAL A 126 -2.15 1.35 -0.48
C VAL A 126 -1.54 2.74 -0.48
N SER A 127 -1.81 3.57 0.54
CA SER A 127 -1.21 4.90 0.67
C SER A 127 0.31 4.84 0.73
N GLN A 128 0.86 3.93 1.53
CA GLN A 128 2.31 3.75 1.69
C GLN A 128 2.96 3.04 0.48
N TRP A 129 2.31 2.01 -0.05
CA TRP A 129 2.79 1.25 -1.20
C TRP A 129 2.88 2.13 -2.44
N LEU A 130 1.81 2.90 -2.74
CA LEU A 130 1.76 3.74 -3.94
C LEU A 130 2.35 5.15 -3.72
N ALA A 131 2.80 5.48 -2.50
CA ALA A 131 3.36 6.77 -2.13
C ALA A 131 2.41 7.94 -2.44
N LEU A 132 1.16 7.83 -1.97
CA LEU A 132 0.11 8.83 -2.21
C LEU A 132 0.37 10.17 -1.50
N ASP A 133 1.28 10.19 -0.52
CA ASP A 133 1.80 11.40 0.12
C ASP A 133 2.42 12.38 -0.90
N THR A 134 2.99 11.86 -1.99
CA THR A 134 3.51 12.69 -3.10
C THR A 134 2.41 13.55 -3.75
N PHE A 135 1.17 13.06 -3.79
CA PHE A 135 0.02 13.81 -4.29
C PHE A 135 -0.49 14.81 -3.25
N GLN A 136 -0.39 14.52 -1.95
CA GLN A 136 -0.80 15.44 -0.88
C GLN A 136 0.06 16.71 -0.89
N VAL A 137 1.38 16.57 -1.07
CA VAL A 137 2.33 17.69 -1.04
C VAL A 137 2.53 18.38 -2.40
N LEU A 138 1.86 17.90 -3.45
CA LEU A 138 1.91 18.51 -4.78
C LEU A 138 1.27 19.90 -4.78
N GLU A 139 1.93 20.88 -5.40
CA GLU A 139 1.37 22.20 -5.66
C GLU A 139 1.12 22.35 -7.17
N PRO A 140 -0.09 22.01 -7.67
CA PRO A 140 -0.41 22.14 -9.08
C PRO A 140 -0.53 23.61 -9.49
N ASP A 141 -0.15 23.92 -10.73
CA ASP A 141 -0.38 25.24 -11.30
C ASP A 141 -1.89 25.48 -11.48
N ALA A 142 -2.48 26.24 -10.57
CA ALA A 142 -3.92 26.46 -10.52
C ALA A 142 -4.49 27.16 -11.77
N LYS A 143 -3.66 27.84 -12.58
CA LYS A 143 -4.10 28.41 -13.85
C LYS A 143 -4.19 27.36 -14.94
N GLN A 144 -3.25 26.41 -14.95
CA GLN A 144 -3.20 25.34 -15.93
C GLN A 144 -4.17 24.20 -15.59
N PHE A 145 -4.35 23.90 -14.30
CA PHE A 145 -5.17 22.78 -13.80
C PHE A 145 -6.23 23.26 -12.78
N PRO A 146 -7.16 24.16 -13.16
CA PRO A 146 -8.16 24.71 -12.23
C PRO A 146 -9.09 23.64 -11.62
N GLU A 147 -9.32 22.54 -12.32
CA GLU A 147 -10.15 21.42 -11.83
C GLU A 147 -9.45 20.56 -10.77
N LEU A 148 -8.12 20.61 -10.68
CA LEU A 148 -7.35 19.93 -9.63
C LEU A 148 -7.29 20.77 -8.35
N ASN A 149 -8.47 21.19 -7.88
CA ASN A 149 -8.62 22.09 -6.74
C ASN A 149 -8.79 21.35 -5.41
N ARG A 150 -8.88 22.11 -4.31
CA ARG A 150 -8.97 21.60 -2.93
C ARG A 150 -10.18 20.70 -2.67
N ASP A 151 -11.25 20.83 -3.45
CA ASP A 151 -12.49 20.08 -3.26
C ASP A 151 -12.45 18.75 -4.03
N VAL A 152 -11.69 18.69 -5.14
CA VAL A 152 -11.54 17.47 -5.97
C VAL A 152 -10.40 16.57 -5.48
N ARG A 153 -9.27 17.15 -5.05
CA ARG A 153 -8.07 16.39 -4.68
C ARG A 153 -8.29 15.33 -3.60
N PRO A 154 -9.03 15.58 -2.49
CA PRO A 154 -9.28 14.55 -1.48
C PRO A 154 -10.07 13.34 -1.99
N HIS A 155 -10.78 13.48 -3.12
CA HIS A 155 -11.48 12.38 -3.76
C HIS A 155 -10.55 11.59 -4.69
N LEU A 156 -9.78 12.27 -5.54
CA LEU A 156 -8.79 11.59 -6.39
C LEU A 156 -7.78 10.79 -5.56
N GLU A 157 -7.36 11.32 -4.42
CA GLU A 157 -6.43 10.63 -3.50
C GLU A 157 -6.99 9.29 -2.97
N LYS A 158 -8.32 9.20 -2.80
CA LYS A 158 -8.97 8.00 -2.26
C LYS A 158 -9.29 6.96 -3.33
N GLU A 159 -9.32 7.33 -4.61
CA GLU A 159 -9.57 6.38 -5.70
C GLU A 159 -8.63 5.17 -5.66
N PRO A 160 -7.29 5.30 -5.58
CA PRO A 160 -6.39 4.14 -5.53
C PRO A 160 -6.71 3.19 -4.38
N ILE A 161 -7.08 3.73 -3.21
CA ILE A 161 -7.45 2.96 -2.02
C ILE A 161 -8.73 2.16 -2.27
N HIS A 162 -9.79 2.82 -2.78
CA HIS A 162 -11.05 2.17 -3.09
C HIS A 162 -10.91 1.14 -4.22
N PHE A 163 -10.08 1.43 -5.23
CA PHE A 163 -9.78 0.54 -6.34
C PHE A 163 -9.15 -0.76 -5.84
N VAL A 164 -8.04 -0.70 -5.10
CA VAL A 164 -7.38 -1.90 -4.58
C VAL A 164 -8.25 -2.62 -3.55
N HIS A 165 -9.02 -1.88 -2.74
CA HIS A 165 -9.98 -2.49 -1.82
C HIS A 165 -11.04 -3.32 -2.56
N HIS A 166 -11.58 -2.80 -3.67
CA HIS A 166 -12.52 -3.53 -4.51
C HIS A 166 -11.88 -4.77 -5.13
N LEU A 167 -10.67 -4.66 -5.71
CA LEU A 167 -9.95 -5.83 -6.24
C LEU A 167 -9.77 -6.92 -5.19
N LEU A 168 -9.43 -6.55 -3.95
CA LEU A 168 -9.23 -7.49 -2.87
C LEU A 168 -10.54 -8.14 -2.40
N LYS A 169 -11.60 -7.34 -2.21
CA LYS A 169 -12.93 -7.84 -1.77
C LYS A 169 -13.54 -8.80 -2.79
N GLU A 170 -13.46 -8.46 -4.07
CA GLU A 170 -13.99 -9.28 -5.18
C GLU A 170 -13.02 -10.38 -5.63
N ASN A 171 -11.88 -10.52 -4.95
CA ASN A 171 -10.83 -11.49 -5.25
C ASN A 171 -10.39 -11.50 -6.73
N LEU A 172 -10.20 -10.30 -7.29
CA LEU A 172 -9.79 -10.11 -8.68
C LEU A 172 -8.31 -10.46 -8.89
N PRO A 173 -7.91 -10.82 -10.13
CA PRO A 173 -6.52 -11.15 -10.45
C PRO A 173 -5.60 -9.92 -10.40
N ILE A 174 -4.32 -10.13 -10.11
CA ILE A 174 -3.30 -9.06 -10.04
C ILE A 174 -3.20 -8.23 -11.33
N ARG A 175 -3.56 -8.84 -12.47
CA ARG A 175 -3.61 -8.20 -13.80
C ARG A 175 -4.44 -6.91 -13.78
N ASP A 176 -5.51 -6.88 -13.00
CA ASP A 176 -6.44 -5.74 -12.97
C ASP A 176 -5.82 -4.50 -12.31
N LEU A 177 -4.71 -4.64 -11.56
CA LEU A 177 -3.91 -3.49 -11.17
C LEU A 177 -3.32 -2.74 -12.37
N ILE A 178 -3.03 -3.43 -13.46
CA ILE A 178 -2.36 -2.86 -14.64
C ILE A 178 -3.37 -2.40 -15.68
N VAL A 179 -4.38 -3.24 -15.97
CA VAL A 179 -5.47 -2.95 -16.89
C VAL A 179 -6.76 -3.50 -16.32
N SER A 180 -7.70 -2.62 -16.04
CA SER A 180 -9.08 -2.95 -15.69
C SER A 180 -10.04 -2.33 -16.71
N ASP A 181 -11.24 -2.92 -16.85
CA ASP A 181 -12.35 -2.36 -17.64
C ASP A 181 -13.25 -1.42 -16.82
N PHE A 182 -12.92 -1.22 -15.54
CA PHE A 182 -13.58 -0.29 -14.65
C PHE A 182 -12.60 0.64 -13.92
N VAL A 183 -13.14 1.76 -13.44
CA VAL A 183 -12.52 2.61 -12.42
C VAL A 183 -13.39 2.60 -11.16
N LEU A 184 -12.81 2.89 -10.00
CA LEU A 184 -13.57 3.12 -8.77
C LEU A 184 -13.74 4.61 -8.58
N ALA A 185 -14.96 5.10 -8.80
CA ALA A 185 -15.22 6.53 -8.79
C ALA A 185 -16.54 6.85 -8.08
N ASN A 186 -16.55 8.00 -7.42
CA ASN A 186 -17.78 8.68 -7.01
C ASN A 186 -18.11 9.80 -8.02
N GLU A 187 -19.13 10.62 -7.77
CA GLU A 187 -19.53 11.70 -8.68
C GLU A 187 -18.40 12.71 -9.00
N VAL A 188 -17.55 13.00 -8.00
CA VAL A 188 -16.44 13.96 -8.13
C VAL A 188 -15.35 13.39 -9.03
N VAL A 189 -14.90 12.16 -8.76
CA VAL A 189 -13.87 11.48 -9.57
C VAL A 189 -14.38 11.20 -10.99
N ALA A 190 -15.63 10.77 -11.13
CA ALA A 190 -16.25 10.54 -12.43
C ALA A 190 -16.34 11.84 -13.26
N THR A 191 -16.61 12.98 -12.60
CA THR A 191 -16.59 14.29 -13.25
C THR A 191 -15.19 14.70 -13.67
N TYR A 192 -14.16 14.46 -12.84
CA TYR A 192 -12.77 14.78 -13.17
C TYR A 192 -12.24 14.02 -14.39
N TYR A 193 -12.64 12.74 -14.53
CA TYR A 193 -12.33 11.91 -15.70
C TYR A 193 -13.30 12.09 -16.87
N GLU A 194 -14.30 12.96 -16.76
CA GLU A 194 -15.29 13.20 -17.80
C GLU A 194 -15.99 11.90 -18.24
N LEU A 195 -16.39 11.06 -17.28
CA LEU A 195 -17.11 9.82 -17.56
C LEU A 195 -18.56 10.11 -17.95
N ASP A 196 -19.03 9.42 -19.00
CA ASP A 196 -20.41 9.54 -19.49
C ASP A 196 -21.44 9.08 -18.44
N ASN A 197 -21.15 7.97 -17.75
CA ASN A 197 -22.00 7.38 -16.73
C ASN A 197 -21.52 7.83 -15.35
N LYS A 198 -22.03 8.97 -14.88
CA LYS A 198 -21.81 9.39 -13.49
C LYS A 198 -22.65 8.54 -12.55
N PRO A 199 -22.11 8.13 -11.41
CA PRO A 199 -22.85 7.31 -10.48
C PRO A 199 -23.88 8.17 -9.74
N ASP A 200 -25.12 7.69 -9.59
CA ASP A 200 -26.15 8.36 -8.76
C ASP A 200 -25.95 8.06 -7.25
N SER A 201 -24.74 7.63 -6.86
CA SER A 201 -24.37 7.22 -5.49
C SER A 201 -23.81 8.37 -4.65
N GLY A 202 -23.81 9.61 -5.16
CA GLY A 202 -23.23 10.75 -4.46
C GLY A 202 -21.71 10.60 -4.29
N LEU A 203 -21.27 10.55 -3.03
CA LEU A 203 -19.85 10.47 -2.68
C LEU A 203 -19.33 9.03 -2.47
N GLU A 204 -20.19 8.02 -2.61
CA GLU A 204 -19.79 6.62 -2.54
C GLU A 204 -19.03 6.20 -3.81
N TYR A 205 -17.90 5.50 -3.64
CA TYR A 205 -17.11 4.96 -4.74
C TYR A 205 -17.72 3.66 -5.21
N VAL A 206 -18.07 3.61 -6.50
CA VAL A 206 -18.63 2.42 -7.15
C VAL A 206 -17.81 2.06 -8.38
N PRO A 207 -17.76 0.77 -8.78
CA PRO A 207 -17.10 0.39 -10.01
C PRO A 207 -17.89 0.92 -11.20
N ILE A 208 -17.23 1.69 -12.07
CA ILE A 208 -17.81 2.24 -13.30
C ILE A 208 -17.07 1.65 -14.48
N VAL A 209 -17.78 0.84 -15.27
CA VAL A 209 -17.25 0.29 -16.51
C VAL A 209 -17.00 1.43 -17.50
N HIS A 210 -15.80 1.47 -18.07
CA HIS A 210 -15.41 2.44 -19.10
C HIS A 210 -15.12 1.75 -20.44
N ARG A 211 -15.11 2.54 -21.51
CA ARG A 211 -14.66 2.11 -22.85
C ARG A 211 -13.43 2.89 -23.34
N ARG A 212 -12.78 3.57 -22.39
CA ARG A 212 -11.63 4.45 -22.61
C ARG A 212 -10.36 3.68 -22.29
N PRO A 213 -9.51 3.33 -23.27
CA PRO A 213 -8.37 2.46 -23.04
C PRO A 213 -7.33 3.09 -22.10
N GLU A 214 -7.26 4.42 -21.99
CA GLU A 214 -6.33 5.17 -21.14
C GLU A 214 -6.62 5.07 -19.64
N LEU A 215 -7.83 4.67 -19.26
CA LEU A 215 -8.26 4.46 -17.87
C LEU A 215 -8.11 3.00 -17.46
N GLY A 216 -8.37 2.73 -16.17
CA GLY A 216 -8.38 1.40 -15.59
C GLY A 216 -6.99 0.93 -15.11
N GLY A 217 -6.94 0.46 -13.87
CA GLY A 217 -5.70 0.11 -13.19
C GLY A 217 -5.01 1.30 -12.50
N ILE A 218 -4.04 1.01 -11.64
CA ILE A 218 -3.33 2.01 -10.83
C ILE A 218 -2.40 2.89 -11.67
N LEU A 219 -2.01 2.44 -12.87
CA LEU A 219 -1.04 3.15 -13.70
C LEU A 219 -1.64 4.36 -14.42
N SER A 220 -2.96 4.52 -14.43
CA SER A 220 -3.67 5.63 -15.09
C SER A 220 -4.37 6.59 -14.12
N GLN A 221 -4.27 6.36 -12.81
CA GLN A 221 -5.02 7.14 -11.83
C GLN A 221 -4.39 8.52 -11.62
N ALA A 222 -5.23 9.56 -11.65
CA ALA A 222 -4.82 10.96 -11.62
C ALA A 222 -4.02 11.30 -10.37
N ALA A 223 -4.38 10.82 -9.18
CA ALA A 223 -3.62 11.09 -7.96
C ALA A 223 -2.16 10.64 -8.08
N ILE A 224 -1.92 9.46 -8.65
CA ILE A 224 -0.57 8.91 -8.84
C ILE A 224 0.15 9.69 -9.94
N MET A 225 -0.47 9.86 -11.11
CA MET A 225 0.15 10.55 -12.23
C MET A 225 0.48 12.02 -11.92
N SER A 226 -0.39 12.71 -11.19
CA SER A 226 -0.17 14.08 -10.72
C SER A 226 0.87 14.16 -9.61
N GLY A 227 0.80 13.30 -8.59
CA GLY A 227 1.76 13.30 -7.47
C GLY A 227 3.20 13.10 -7.94
N LEU A 228 3.37 12.42 -9.07
CA LEU A 228 4.65 12.18 -9.74
C LEU A 228 5.01 13.25 -10.79
N SER A 229 4.39 14.42 -10.76
CA SER A 229 4.72 15.58 -11.62
C SER A 229 5.55 16.64 -10.89
N ASP A 230 5.77 17.80 -11.51
CA ASP A 230 6.27 19.01 -10.83
C ASP A 230 5.19 20.09 -10.59
N GLY A 231 3.93 19.76 -10.87
CA GLY A 231 2.79 20.66 -10.77
C GLY A 231 2.49 21.48 -12.04
N ARG A 232 3.43 21.56 -12.99
CA ARG A 232 3.26 22.26 -14.28
C ARG A 232 3.40 21.31 -15.47
N GLU A 233 4.41 20.45 -15.43
CA GLU A 233 4.77 19.50 -16.47
C GLU A 233 4.81 18.06 -15.91
N SER A 234 4.64 17.10 -16.81
CA SER A 234 4.91 15.69 -16.51
C SER A 234 6.38 15.48 -16.14
N ASN A 235 6.67 14.55 -15.24
CA ASN A 235 8.04 14.23 -14.86
C ASN A 235 8.34 12.73 -15.07
N PRO A 236 8.98 12.36 -16.20
CA PRO A 236 9.23 10.95 -16.52
C PRO A 236 10.22 10.30 -15.54
N ILE A 237 11.10 11.06 -14.90
CA ILE A 237 12.06 10.52 -13.93
C ILE A 237 11.35 10.06 -12.66
N LYS A 238 10.47 10.91 -12.11
CA LYS A 238 9.66 10.56 -10.92
C LYS A 238 8.75 9.37 -11.23
N ARG A 239 8.06 9.38 -12.37
CA ARG A 239 7.18 8.28 -12.80
C ARG A 239 7.94 6.97 -13.03
N GLY A 240 9.09 7.02 -13.69
CA GLY A 240 9.94 5.86 -13.92
C GLY A 240 10.51 5.26 -12.63
N ALA A 241 10.99 6.11 -11.72
CA ALA A 241 11.52 5.65 -10.43
C ALA A 241 10.43 5.04 -9.56
N TRP A 242 9.24 5.62 -9.55
CA TRP A 242 8.06 5.06 -8.89
C TRP A 242 7.68 3.71 -9.50
N MET A 243 7.60 3.60 -10.83
CA MET A 243 7.24 2.37 -11.54
C MET A 243 8.23 1.24 -11.19
N ALA A 244 9.53 1.51 -11.30
CA ALA A 244 10.59 0.57 -11.00
C ALA A 244 10.55 0.10 -9.54
N ARG A 245 10.30 1.01 -8.58
CA ARG A 245 10.29 0.71 -7.15
C ARG A 245 9.00 0.06 -6.65
N ARG A 246 7.84 0.51 -7.12
CA ARG A 246 6.52 0.14 -6.58
C ARG A 246 5.84 -0.98 -7.36
N VAL A 247 6.07 -1.05 -8.67
CA VAL A 247 5.35 -1.99 -9.55
C VAL A 247 6.26 -3.12 -10.07
N ILE A 248 7.53 -2.83 -10.35
CA ILE A 248 8.49 -3.83 -10.85
C ILE A 248 9.36 -4.44 -9.74
N ALA A 249 9.54 -3.75 -8.62
CA ALA A 249 10.49 -4.10 -7.54
C ALA A 249 11.97 -4.18 -7.97
N GLU A 250 12.36 -3.35 -8.94
CA GLU A 250 13.74 -3.12 -9.39
C GLU A 250 14.12 -1.65 -9.13
N PRO A 251 14.23 -1.21 -7.87
CA PRO A 251 14.48 0.20 -7.58
C PRO A 251 15.81 0.66 -8.20
N PRO A 252 15.87 1.90 -8.74
CA PRO A 252 17.13 2.47 -9.17
C PRO A 252 18.05 2.68 -7.97
N ASP A 253 19.36 2.74 -8.24
CA ASP A 253 20.37 3.09 -7.25
C ASP A 253 20.12 4.52 -6.74
N ASP A 254 20.48 4.79 -5.48
CA ASP A 254 20.30 6.12 -4.91
C ASP A 254 21.09 7.17 -5.69
N PRO A 255 20.53 8.40 -5.83
CA PRO A 255 21.22 9.46 -6.54
C PRO A 255 22.57 9.78 -5.87
N PRO A 256 23.63 10.03 -6.65
CA PRO A 256 24.91 10.44 -6.08
C PRO A 256 24.77 11.75 -5.30
N PRO A 257 25.55 11.94 -4.21
CA PRO A 257 25.56 13.21 -3.50
C PRO A 257 26.07 14.32 -4.44
N ASN A 258 25.38 15.47 -4.45
CA ASN A 258 25.66 16.66 -5.27
C ASN A 258 25.34 16.53 -6.78
N ILE A 259 24.09 16.18 -7.13
CA ILE A 259 23.61 16.36 -8.51
C ILE A 259 23.52 17.87 -8.82
N PRO A 260 24.22 18.39 -9.84
CA PRO A 260 24.12 19.79 -10.23
C PRO A 260 22.71 20.11 -10.73
N ALA A 261 22.19 21.29 -10.40
CA ALA A 261 20.91 21.76 -10.91
C ALA A 261 20.90 21.80 -12.45
N LEU A 262 19.72 21.63 -13.05
CA LEU A 262 19.55 21.79 -14.49
C LEU A 262 20.02 23.20 -14.91
N LYS A 263 20.85 23.28 -15.95
CA LYS A 263 21.39 24.54 -16.45
C LYS A 263 20.27 25.43 -17.00
N GLU A 264 20.32 26.73 -16.65
CA GLU A 264 19.36 27.75 -17.12
C GLU A 264 19.38 27.98 -18.64
N GLU A 265 20.46 27.59 -19.33
CA GLU A 265 20.64 27.70 -20.81
C GLU A 265 19.66 26.85 -21.64
N THR A 266 18.72 26.17 -21.00
CA THR A 266 17.65 25.39 -21.64
C THR A 266 16.31 26.13 -21.70
N ALA A 267 16.31 27.45 -21.46
CA ALA A 267 15.12 28.30 -21.56
C ALA A 267 14.45 28.16 -22.95
N GLY A 268 13.25 27.58 -22.98
CA GLY A 268 12.47 27.32 -24.19
C GLY A 268 12.27 25.83 -24.52
N LEU A 269 13.01 24.93 -23.87
CA LEU A 269 12.83 23.48 -23.97
C LEU A 269 11.83 22.97 -22.92
N SER A 270 11.01 21.98 -23.29
CA SER A 270 10.15 21.25 -22.35
C SER A 270 10.97 20.57 -21.24
N LEU A 271 10.38 20.31 -20.06
CA LEU A 271 11.07 19.56 -18.99
C LEU A 271 11.67 18.25 -19.52
N ARG A 272 10.99 17.54 -20.42
CA ARG A 272 11.51 16.34 -21.09
C ARG A 272 12.83 16.63 -21.80
N GLU A 273 12.87 17.60 -22.71
CA GLU A 273 14.08 17.93 -23.47
C GLU A 273 15.24 18.35 -22.56
N ARG A 274 14.93 19.09 -21.48
CA ARG A 274 15.90 19.46 -20.44
C ARG A 274 16.47 18.22 -19.72
N LEU A 275 15.62 17.27 -19.36
CA LEU A 275 16.01 16.02 -18.72
C LEU A 275 16.82 15.12 -19.65
N PHE A 276 16.47 15.04 -20.94
CA PHE A 276 17.24 14.30 -21.94
C PHE A 276 18.66 14.88 -22.09
N GLN A 277 18.79 16.20 -22.18
CA GLN A 277 20.12 16.84 -22.23
C GLN A 277 20.94 16.63 -20.94
N HIS A 278 20.28 16.59 -19.79
CA HIS A 278 20.93 16.32 -18.51
C HIS A 278 21.39 14.86 -18.40
N ARG A 279 20.55 13.92 -18.83
CA ARG A 279 20.80 12.49 -18.74
C ARG A 279 22.00 12.02 -19.56
N ASP A 280 22.20 12.59 -20.74
CA ASP A 280 23.26 12.18 -21.65
C ASP A 280 24.68 12.55 -21.14
N GLN A 281 24.76 13.21 -19.99
CA GLN A 281 26.01 13.38 -19.25
C GLN A 281 26.53 12.02 -18.77
N ARG A 282 27.84 11.80 -18.94
CA ARG A 282 28.52 10.51 -18.69
C ARG A 282 28.28 9.93 -17.28
N GLY A 283 28.01 10.78 -16.27
CA GLY A 283 27.71 10.36 -14.90
C GLY A 283 26.23 10.10 -14.60
N CYS A 284 25.31 10.58 -15.45
CA CYS A 284 23.86 10.49 -15.23
C CYS A 284 23.24 9.31 -15.99
N ALA A 285 23.79 8.95 -17.16
CA ALA A 285 23.25 7.89 -18.01
C ALA A 285 23.16 6.51 -17.32
N GLN A 286 24.05 6.22 -16.37
CA GLN A 286 24.10 4.92 -15.69
C GLN A 286 22.87 4.67 -14.79
N CYS A 287 22.46 5.66 -14.00
CA CYS A 287 21.27 5.54 -13.14
C CYS A 287 19.98 5.71 -13.95
N HIS A 288 19.96 6.66 -14.89
CA HIS A 288 18.79 6.92 -15.73
C HIS A 288 18.43 5.76 -16.66
N GLY A 289 19.40 4.92 -17.07
CA GLY A 289 19.13 3.71 -17.85
C GLY A 289 18.20 2.71 -17.14
N LYS A 290 18.07 2.78 -15.81
CA LYS A 290 17.13 1.96 -15.02
C LYS A 290 15.82 2.69 -14.68
N ILE A 291 15.69 3.97 -15.03
CA ILE A 291 14.56 4.84 -14.63
C ILE A 291 13.75 5.25 -15.86
N ASP A 292 14.40 5.96 -16.78
CA ASP A 292 13.78 6.59 -17.92
C ASP A 292 12.98 5.61 -18.78
N PRO A 293 13.46 4.37 -19.01
CA PRO A 293 12.69 3.45 -19.81
C PRO A 293 11.28 3.16 -19.27
N TRP A 294 11.13 3.16 -17.95
CA TRP A 294 9.85 2.96 -17.26
C TRP A 294 9.00 4.23 -17.20
N GLY A 295 9.63 5.41 -17.29
CA GLY A 295 8.99 6.71 -17.14
C GLY A 295 8.45 7.32 -18.42
N ILE A 296 9.20 7.19 -19.53
CA ILE A 296 8.86 7.79 -20.83
C ILE A 296 7.47 7.37 -21.34
N PRO A 297 7.02 6.10 -21.21
CA PRO A 297 5.67 5.70 -21.63
C PRO A 297 4.55 6.52 -20.98
N PHE A 298 4.77 7.08 -19.79
CA PHE A 298 3.79 7.92 -19.10
C PHE A 298 3.75 9.37 -19.59
N GLU A 299 4.61 9.78 -20.52
CA GLU A 299 4.63 11.17 -21.02
C GLU A 299 3.35 11.59 -21.74
N GLY A 300 2.50 10.61 -22.10
CA GLY A 300 1.14 10.86 -22.55
C GLY A 300 0.23 11.49 -21.49
N PHE A 301 0.55 11.45 -20.20
CA PHE A 301 -0.22 12.10 -19.14
C PHE A 301 0.35 13.47 -18.76
N ASP A 302 -0.51 14.45 -18.52
CA ASP A 302 -0.15 15.78 -18.04
C ASP A 302 0.13 15.82 -16.52
N ALA A 303 0.43 17.01 -15.99
CA ALA A 303 0.65 17.21 -14.55
C ALA A 303 -0.65 17.10 -13.71
N GLY A 304 -1.81 17.24 -14.35
CA GLY A 304 -3.13 16.92 -13.79
C GLY A 304 -3.45 15.41 -13.79
N GLY A 305 -2.56 14.58 -14.33
CA GLY A 305 -2.76 13.14 -14.37
C GLY A 305 -3.82 12.70 -15.38
N ARG A 306 -4.20 13.57 -16.34
CA ARG A 306 -5.07 13.24 -17.46
C ARG A 306 -4.27 13.04 -18.74
N LEU A 307 -4.82 12.29 -19.68
CA LEU A 307 -4.19 12.08 -20.99
C LEU A 307 -4.13 13.41 -21.76
N LYS A 308 -2.96 13.72 -22.34
CA LYS A 308 -2.75 14.88 -23.20
C LYS A 308 -3.42 14.67 -24.55
N GLU A 309 -3.89 15.75 -25.16
CA GLU A 309 -4.32 15.75 -26.55
C GLU A 309 -3.11 15.80 -27.50
N GLY A 310 -3.24 15.15 -28.67
CA GLY A 310 -2.25 15.19 -29.74
C GLY A 310 -1.29 14.00 -29.79
N ASN A 311 -0.35 14.05 -30.73
CA ASN A 311 0.65 13.00 -30.92
C ASN A 311 1.85 13.23 -30.00
N ILE A 312 1.96 12.43 -28.95
CA ILE A 312 3.08 12.49 -27.99
C ILE A 312 4.01 11.32 -28.26
N ASP A 313 5.28 11.61 -28.54
CA ASP A 313 6.31 10.58 -28.62
C ASP A 313 6.59 9.99 -27.23
N ALA A 314 5.90 8.92 -26.87
CA ALA A 314 6.05 8.20 -25.60
C ALA A 314 6.75 6.85 -25.77
N GLY A 315 7.45 6.65 -26.89
CA GLY A 315 8.17 5.41 -27.20
C GLY A 315 9.39 5.21 -26.31
N SER A 316 9.63 3.97 -25.89
CA SER A 316 10.70 3.63 -24.97
C SER A 316 11.30 2.25 -25.26
N ARG A 317 12.60 2.10 -24.98
CA ARG A 317 13.29 0.81 -24.94
C ARG A 317 13.55 0.44 -23.48
N LEU A 318 12.87 -0.60 -23.02
CA LEU A 318 12.93 -1.13 -21.65
C LEU A 318 14.30 -1.73 -21.32
N PRO A 319 14.65 -1.93 -20.03
CA PRO A 319 15.97 -2.43 -19.63
C PRO A 319 16.34 -3.80 -20.21
N ASP A 320 15.35 -4.62 -20.55
CA ASP A 320 15.54 -5.93 -21.21
C ASP A 320 15.67 -5.85 -22.73
N GLY A 321 15.65 -4.64 -23.29
CA GLY A 321 15.75 -4.37 -24.72
C GLY A 321 14.40 -4.33 -25.47
N THR A 322 13.29 -4.69 -24.81
CA THR A 322 11.95 -4.64 -25.41
C THR A 322 11.59 -3.20 -25.77
N VAL A 323 11.03 -2.99 -26.96
CA VAL A 323 10.53 -1.68 -27.39
C VAL A 323 9.03 -1.61 -27.14
N VAL A 324 8.59 -0.54 -26.49
CA VAL A 324 7.18 -0.20 -26.31
C VAL A 324 6.92 1.16 -26.94
N ASP A 325 5.82 1.30 -27.68
CA ASP A 325 5.54 2.52 -28.43
C ASP A 325 4.97 3.64 -27.55
N ASP A 326 4.32 3.29 -26.43
CA ASP A 326 3.63 4.21 -25.53
C ASP A 326 3.18 3.51 -24.23
N PHE A 327 2.36 4.21 -23.43
CA PHE A 327 1.69 3.71 -22.23
C PHE A 327 0.90 2.40 -22.45
N TYR A 328 0.20 2.26 -23.59
CA TYR A 328 -0.58 1.07 -23.90
C TYR A 328 0.35 -0.12 -24.19
N GLY A 329 1.44 0.13 -24.93
CA GLY A 329 2.53 -0.82 -25.14
C GLY A 329 3.14 -1.29 -23.83
N LEU A 330 3.41 -0.38 -22.90
CA LEU A 330 3.92 -0.71 -21.56
C LEU A 330 2.95 -1.62 -20.81
N ARG A 331 1.65 -1.29 -20.75
CA ARG A 331 0.65 -2.12 -20.06
C ARG A 331 0.55 -3.53 -20.64
N ARG A 332 0.54 -3.67 -21.97
CA ARG A 332 0.57 -4.98 -22.63
C ARG A 332 1.83 -5.76 -22.27
N TYR A 333 3.00 -5.13 -22.33
CA TYR A 333 4.25 -5.75 -21.93
C TYR A 333 4.22 -6.27 -20.49
N LEU A 334 3.66 -5.49 -19.55
CA LEU A 334 3.56 -5.89 -18.15
C LEU A 334 2.70 -7.15 -18.00
N ILE A 335 1.54 -7.16 -18.64
CA ILE A 335 0.60 -8.28 -18.57
C ILE A 335 1.15 -9.53 -19.27
N ASP A 336 1.76 -9.36 -20.44
CA ASP A 336 2.15 -10.48 -21.29
C ASP A 336 3.53 -11.06 -20.95
N LYS A 337 4.43 -10.26 -20.35
CA LYS A 337 5.85 -10.61 -20.17
C LYS A 337 6.39 -10.42 -18.76
N ARG A 338 5.68 -9.73 -17.88
CA ARG A 338 6.16 -9.37 -16.53
C ARG A 338 5.11 -9.55 -15.43
N LEU A 339 4.04 -10.30 -15.68
CA LEU A 339 2.97 -10.47 -14.69
C LEU A 339 3.51 -11.11 -13.39
N ASP A 340 4.37 -12.15 -13.50
CA ASP A 340 5.07 -12.75 -12.36
C ASP A 340 5.88 -11.71 -11.55
N GLN A 341 6.52 -10.77 -12.25
CA GLN A 341 7.34 -9.74 -11.62
C GLN A 341 6.47 -8.70 -10.91
N VAL A 342 5.32 -8.34 -11.49
CA VAL A 342 4.31 -7.49 -10.86
C VAL A 342 3.74 -8.17 -9.62
N ALA A 343 3.42 -9.47 -9.72
CA ALA A 343 2.92 -10.26 -8.61
C ALA A 343 3.95 -10.37 -7.47
N PHE A 344 5.22 -10.62 -7.81
CA PHE A 344 6.33 -10.59 -6.86
C PHE A 344 6.48 -9.23 -6.19
N SER A 345 6.43 -8.13 -6.96
CA SER A 345 6.52 -6.78 -6.41
C SER A 345 5.38 -6.51 -5.41
N PHE A 346 4.15 -6.87 -5.76
CA PHE A 346 3.01 -6.75 -4.85
C PHE A 346 3.21 -7.57 -3.58
N LEU A 347 3.59 -8.84 -3.69
CA LEU A 347 3.88 -9.71 -2.55
C LEU A 347 4.99 -9.18 -1.66
N LYS A 348 6.04 -8.59 -2.25
CA LYS A 348 7.12 -7.96 -1.50
C LYS A 348 6.56 -6.86 -0.59
N HIS A 349 5.84 -5.89 -1.16
CA HIS A 349 5.28 -4.78 -0.38
C HIS A 349 4.24 -5.27 0.64
N LEU A 350 3.39 -6.23 0.24
CA LEU A 350 2.38 -6.82 1.11
C LEU A 350 3.02 -7.55 2.31
N THR A 351 4.05 -8.35 2.07
CA THR A 351 4.75 -9.11 3.11
C THR A 351 5.50 -8.16 4.04
N THR A 352 6.23 -7.17 3.52
CA THR A 352 6.88 -6.12 4.34
C THR A 352 5.88 -5.43 5.25
N TYR A 353 4.69 -5.10 4.73
CA TYR A 353 3.61 -4.53 5.54
C TYR A 353 3.12 -5.52 6.61
N ALA A 354 2.89 -6.78 6.23
CA ALA A 354 2.36 -7.82 7.11
C ALA A 354 3.30 -8.15 8.29
N VAL A 355 4.62 -8.16 8.07
CA VAL A 355 5.61 -8.50 9.10
C VAL A 355 6.21 -7.26 9.77
N GLY A 356 5.96 -6.05 9.27
CA GLY A 356 6.40 -4.79 9.87
C GLY A 356 7.92 -4.53 9.80
N ARG A 357 8.64 -5.20 8.89
CA ARG A 357 10.09 -5.06 8.70
C ARG A 357 10.52 -5.33 7.26
N ASP A 358 11.75 -4.94 6.95
CA ASP A 358 12.39 -5.34 5.70
C ASP A 358 12.57 -6.86 5.60
N LEU A 359 12.47 -7.37 4.37
CA LEU A 359 12.66 -8.78 4.07
C LEU A 359 14.14 -9.07 3.84
N THR A 360 14.60 -10.19 4.39
CA THR A 360 15.93 -10.73 4.15
C THR A 360 16.07 -11.25 2.70
N TYR A 361 17.30 -11.53 2.29
CA TYR A 361 17.56 -12.10 0.97
C TYR A 361 16.82 -13.44 0.73
N ASN A 362 16.83 -14.33 1.74
CA ASN A 362 16.19 -15.65 1.63
C ASN A 362 14.66 -15.54 1.54
N GLU A 363 14.06 -14.60 2.28
CA GLU A 363 12.63 -14.32 2.21
C GLU A 363 12.24 -13.75 0.83
N MET A 364 13.07 -12.88 0.27
CA MET A 364 12.90 -12.37 -1.08
C MET A 364 13.01 -13.47 -2.14
N ASP A 365 13.93 -14.42 -1.96
CA ASP A 365 14.05 -15.59 -2.84
C ASP A 365 12.85 -16.55 -2.71
N TYR A 366 12.38 -16.79 -1.48
CA TYR A 366 11.15 -17.54 -1.21
C TYR A 366 9.96 -16.92 -1.94
N LEU A 367 9.73 -15.61 -1.79
CA LEU A 367 8.66 -14.92 -2.50
C LEU A 367 8.79 -15.06 -4.02
N ARG A 368 9.99 -14.88 -4.58
CA ARG A 368 10.22 -14.96 -6.03
C ARG A 368 9.97 -16.35 -6.60
N THR A 369 10.35 -17.39 -5.88
CA THR A 369 10.27 -18.78 -6.34
C THR A 369 8.89 -19.38 -6.09
N ARG A 370 8.35 -19.22 -4.87
CA ARG A 370 7.11 -19.86 -4.42
C ARG A 370 5.86 -19.14 -4.92
N SER A 371 5.91 -17.83 -5.15
CA SER A 371 4.74 -17.09 -5.66
C SER A 371 4.26 -17.58 -7.02
N LYS A 372 5.13 -18.20 -7.82
CA LYS A 372 4.75 -18.78 -9.13
C LYS A 372 3.67 -19.85 -9.03
N GLU A 373 3.51 -20.49 -7.87
CA GLU A 373 2.41 -21.44 -7.64
C GLU A 373 1.03 -20.76 -7.73
N LEU A 374 0.97 -19.44 -7.48
CA LEU A 374 -0.25 -18.65 -7.60
C LEU A 374 -0.65 -18.34 -9.05
N GLU A 375 0.24 -18.61 -10.04
CA GLU A 375 -0.06 -18.42 -11.46
C GLU A 375 -1.28 -19.25 -11.89
N ALA A 376 -1.41 -20.47 -11.35
CA ALA A 376 -2.55 -21.36 -11.61
C ALA A 376 -3.90 -20.76 -11.22
N ASN A 377 -3.90 -19.81 -10.27
CA ASN A 377 -5.06 -19.06 -9.82
C ASN A 377 -5.01 -17.59 -10.25
N GLU A 378 -4.26 -17.27 -11.30
CA GLU A 378 -4.16 -15.92 -11.88
C GLU A 378 -3.66 -14.84 -10.90
N TYR A 379 -2.92 -15.23 -9.85
CA TYR A 379 -2.47 -14.33 -8.79
C TYR A 379 -3.61 -13.51 -8.17
N ARG A 380 -4.72 -14.16 -7.84
CA ARG A 380 -5.84 -13.50 -7.18
C ARG A 380 -5.45 -12.90 -5.82
N LEU A 381 -5.96 -11.70 -5.55
CA LEU A 381 -5.49 -10.90 -4.41
C LEU A 381 -5.72 -11.56 -3.04
N GLN A 382 -6.82 -12.29 -2.82
CA GLN A 382 -7.02 -13.01 -1.56
C GLN A 382 -6.08 -14.21 -1.43
N ASP A 383 -5.75 -14.89 -2.54
CA ASP A 383 -4.79 -15.99 -2.53
C ASP A 383 -3.37 -15.49 -2.21
N MET A 384 -3.03 -14.27 -2.65
CA MET A 384 -1.78 -13.61 -2.26
C MET A 384 -1.75 -13.26 -0.77
N ILE A 385 -2.86 -12.82 -0.18
CA ILE A 385 -2.98 -12.63 1.28
C ILE A 385 -2.76 -13.95 2.00
N ARG A 386 -3.47 -15.03 1.58
CA ARG A 386 -3.30 -16.37 2.17
C ARG A 386 -1.86 -16.85 2.05
N PHE A 387 -1.23 -16.67 0.90
CA PHE A 387 0.17 -17.02 0.67
C PHE A 387 1.11 -16.32 1.66
N VAL A 388 0.90 -15.04 1.95
CA VAL A 388 1.69 -14.31 2.96
C VAL A 388 1.43 -14.86 4.36
N VAL A 389 0.16 -15.00 4.76
CA VAL A 389 -0.22 -15.45 6.11
C VAL A 389 0.24 -16.88 6.40
N LEU A 390 0.24 -17.76 5.40
CA LEU A 390 0.66 -19.16 5.51
C LEU A 390 2.18 -19.36 5.32
N SER A 391 2.93 -18.29 5.08
CA SER A 391 4.38 -18.37 4.89
C SER A 391 5.13 -18.49 6.22
N PRO A 392 6.34 -19.08 6.23
CA PRO A 392 7.21 -19.09 7.40
C PRO A 392 7.47 -17.68 7.96
N MET A 393 7.57 -16.67 7.09
CA MET A 393 7.80 -15.27 7.47
C MET A 393 6.72 -14.70 8.39
N PHE A 394 5.51 -15.25 8.31
CA PHE A 394 4.37 -14.81 9.11
C PHE A 394 4.13 -15.73 10.32
N LEU A 395 4.33 -17.05 10.14
CA LEU A 395 4.05 -18.09 11.13
C LEU A 395 5.24 -18.44 12.05
N GLU A 396 6.42 -17.88 11.81
CA GLU A 396 7.60 -18.06 12.65
C GLU A 396 8.07 -16.73 13.24
N LYS A 397 8.74 -16.79 14.38
CA LYS A 397 9.34 -15.67 15.12
C LYS A 397 10.81 -15.91 15.44
#